data_AF-A0A958QXJ8-F1
#
_entry.id   AF-A0A958QXJ8-F1
#
_cell.length_a   1.000
_cell.length_b   1.000
_cell.length_c   1.000
_cell.angle_alpha   90.00
_cell.angle_beta   90.00
_cell.angle_gamma   90.00
#
_symmetry.space_group_name_H-M   'P 1'
#
loop_
_entity.id
_entity.type
_entity.pdbx_description
1 polymer ?
#
loop_
_entity_poly.entity_id
_entity_poly.type
_entity_poly.pdbx_seq_one_letter_code
_entity_poly.pdbx_strand_id
1 'polypeptide(L)'
;YFEAARKMGLGLTGHMDQIHPLGGGVLGAELGAQSVDHLVQISPSEIKVIADSSTVCVLLPTADFYLKMPYPPARDLIDSGARVALATDFNPGSSPSWDMALVGVLSRIEMGMDLCEVLAAYTFNAAAAL
;
A
#
# COMPACT_ATOMS: atom_id res chain seq x y z
N TYR A 1 2.60 12.23 -15.29
CA TYR A 1 2.39 13.33 -14.32
C TYR A 1 3.47 13.34 -13.25
N PHE A 2 3.93 12.18 -12.75
CA PHE A 2 5.07 12.08 -11.82
C PHE A 2 6.33 12.86 -12.22
N GLU A 3 6.75 12.78 -13.48
CA GLU A 3 7.89 13.58 -13.99
C GLU A 3 7.69 15.09 -13.84
N ALA A 4 6.46 15.59 -14.03
CA ALA A 4 6.15 17.01 -13.86
C ALA A 4 6.14 17.39 -12.38
N ALA A 5 5.50 16.58 -11.51
CA ALA A 5 5.49 16.79 -10.07
C ALA A 5 6.90 16.81 -9.47
N ARG A 6 7.76 15.89 -9.91
CA ARG A 6 9.18 15.83 -9.52
C ARG A 6 9.94 17.08 -9.93
N LYS A 7 9.72 17.58 -11.16
CA LYS A 7 10.32 18.84 -11.64
C LYS A 7 9.86 20.06 -10.82
N MET A 8 8.69 19.98 -10.19
CA MET A 8 8.16 21.02 -9.30
C MET A 8 8.58 20.84 -7.84
N GLY A 9 9.37 19.81 -7.52
CA GLY A 9 9.80 19.51 -6.15
C GLY A 9 8.71 18.94 -5.25
N LEU A 10 7.64 18.37 -5.82
CA LEU A 10 6.58 17.71 -5.07
C LEU A 10 6.94 16.25 -4.78
N GLY A 11 6.56 15.77 -3.59
CA GLY A 11 6.59 14.34 -3.26
C GLY A 11 5.67 13.54 -4.18
N LEU A 12 6.05 12.29 -4.47
CA LEU A 12 5.28 11.41 -5.34
C LEU A 12 4.57 10.35 -4.50
N THR A 13 3.28 10.17 -4.77
CA THR A 13 2.44 9.10 -4.24
C THR A 13 1.39 8.77 -5.29
N GLY A 14 0.81 7.58 -5.26
CA GLY A 14 -0.33 7.26 -6.10
C GLY A 14 -0.93 5.90 -5.87
N HIS A 15 -2.17 5.77 -6.33
CA HIS A 15 -2.94 4.53 -6.29
C HIS A 15 -2.52 3.64 -7.46
N MET A 16 -1.99 2.47 -7.13
CA MET A 16 -1.34 1.59 -8.08
C MET A 16 -1.90 0.18 -8.00
N ASP A 17 -2.07 -0.43 -9.17
CA ASP A 17 -2.33 -1.86 -9.31
C ASP A 17 -3.47 -2.43 -8.47
N GLN A 18 -4.50 -1.60 -8.19
CA GLN A 18 -5.70 -2.03 -7.45
C GLN A 18 -6.53 -3.01 -8.30
N ILE A 19 -6.92 -2.59 -9.51
CA ILE A 19 -7.86 -3.35 -10.35
C ILE A 19 -7.11 -4.18 -11.41
N HIS A 20 -6.04 -3.62 -11.98
CA HIS A 20 -5.26 -4.27 -13.05
C HIS A 20 -3.76 -4.13 -12.77
N PRO A 21 -2.93 -5.13 -13.12
CA PRO A 21 -1.49 -5.08 -12.96
C PRO A 21 -0.85 -4.26 -14.09
N LEU A 22 -0.70 -2.96 -13.88
CA LEU A 22 -0.16 -2.04 -14.89
C LEU A 22 1.31 -1.69 -14.63
N GLY A 23 1.90 -2.21 -13.56
CA GLY A 23 3.27 -1.92 -13.15
C GLY A 23 3.42 -0.56 -12.47
N GLY A 24 2.33 -0.02 -11.92
CA GLY A 24 2.31 1.29 -11.28
C GLY A 24 3.17 1.33 -10.01
N GLY A 25 3.14 0.26 -9.22
CA GLY A 25 3.93 0.11 -8.00
C GLY A 25 5.43 0.12 -8.29
N VAL A 26 5.86 -0.60 -9.33
CA VAL A 26 7.26 -0.60 -9.79
C VAL A 26 7.68 0.78 -10.28
N LEU A 27 6.87 1.43 -11.12
CA LEU A 27 7.17 2.78 -11.59
C LEU A 27 7.31 3.78 -10.42
N GLY A 28 6.44 3.67 -9.42
CA GLY A 28 6.52 4.48 -8.20
C GLY A 28 7.83 4.24 -7.45
N ALA A 29 8.21 2.99 -7.24
CA ALA A 29 9.46 2.61 -6.58
C ALA A 29 10.70 3.12 -7.32
N GLU A 30 10.76 2.94 -8.65
CA GLU A 30 11.88 3.40 -9.50
C GLU A 30 12.04 4.92 -9.52
N LEU A 31 10.91 5.65 -9.42
CA LEU A 31 10.92 7.11 -9.38
C LEU A 31 11.15 7.69 -7.97
N GLY A 32 11.32 6.83 -6.96
CA GLY A 32 11.51 7.25 -5.57
C GLY A 32 10.25 7.86 -4.97
N ALA A 33 9.08 7.32 -5.27
CA ALA A 33 7.84 7.72 -4.63
C ALA A 33 7.89 7.45 -3.12
N GLN A 34 7.23 8.32 -2.37
CA GLN A 34 7.14 8.20 -0.93
C GLN A 34 6.23 7.03 -0.55
N SER A 35 5.12 6.87 -1.26
CA SER A 35 4.26 5.69 -1.17
C SER A 35 3.70 5.24 -2.52
N VAL A 36 3.29 3.98 -2.57
CA VAL A 36 2.38 3.43 -3.57
C VAL A 36 1.26 2.68 -2.86
N ASP A 37 0.02 2.91 -3.30
CA ASP A 37 -1.16 2.52 -2.53
C ASP A 37 -1.96 1.41 -3.24
N HIS A 38 -2.76 0.66 -2.48
CA HIS A 38 -3.51 -0.55 -2.88
C HIS A 38 -2.65 -1.79 -3.14
N LEU A 39 -1.99 -1.88 -4.31
CA LEU A 39 -1.11 -3.00 -4.70
C LEU A 39 -1.78 -4.39 -4.70
N VAL A 40 -3.07 -4.48 -5.01
CA VAL A 40 -3.81 -5.74 -4.96
C VAL A 40 -3.33 -6.75 -6.01
N GLN A 41 -3.00 -6.27 -7.22
CA GLN A 41 -2.69 -7.12 -8.39
C GLN A 41 -1.19 -7.30 -8.64
N ILE A 42 -0.30 -6.91 -7.71
CA ILE A 42 1.15 -6.99 -7.95
C ILE A 42 1.63 -8.44 -7.98
N SER A 43 2.59 -8.71 -8.85
CA SER A 43 3.25 -10.00 -9.01
C SER A 43 4.43 -10.18 -8.05
N PRO A 44 4.88 -11.43 -7.80
CA PRO A 44 6.07 -11.70 -6.99
C PRO A 44 7.35 -11.02 -7.48
N SER A 45 7.50 -10.77 -8.79
CA SER A 45 8.62 -10.01 -9.33
C SER A 45 8.55 -8.52 -8.97
N GLU A 46 7.35 -7.95 -8.99
CA GLU A 46 7.13 -6.53 -8.65
C GLU A 46 7.34 -6.28 -7.16
N ILE A 47 6.91 -7.22 -6.30
CA ILE A 47 7.17 -7.20 -4.86
C ILE A 47 8.66 -7.00 -4.56
N LYS A 48 9.54 -7.74 -5.24
CA LYS A 48 10.99 -7.63 -5.03
C LYS A 48 11.52 -6.25 -5.38
N VAL A 49 11.10 -5.70 -6.53
CA VAL A 49 11.53 -4.38 -6.97
C VAL A 49 11.07 -3.30 -5.99
N ILE A 50 9.84 -3.40 -5.49
CA ILE A 50 9.31 -2.46 -4.50
C ILE A 50 10.05 -2.60 -3.15
N ALA A 51 10.32 -3.84 -2.72
CA ALA A 51 11.02 -4.13 -1.46
C ALA A 51 12.48 -3.62 -1.44
N ASP A 52 13.15 -3.63 -2.60
CA ASP A 52 14.50 -3.08 -2.76
C ASP A 52 14.54 -1.53 -2.75
N SER A 53 13.38 -0.87 -2.66
CA SER A 53 13.25 0.59 -2.66
C SER A 53 13.00 1.17 -1.26
N SER A 54 12.92 2.49 -1.16
CA SER A 54 12.52 3.17 0.08
C SER A 54 11.03 3.51 0.14
N THR A 55 10.29 3.21 -0.93
CA THR A 55 8.86 3.50 -1.09
C THR A 55 8.02 2.66 -0.14
N VAL A 56 7.04 3.30 0.51
CA VAL A 56 6.12 2.61 1.42
C VAL A 56 4.93 2.03 0.65
N CYS A 57 4.62 0.77 0.90
CA CYS A 57 3.44 0.09 0.39
C CYS A 57 2.24 0.40 1.31
N VAL A 58 1.31 1.23 0.87
CA VAL A 58 0.12 1.57 1.67
C VAL A 58 -1.02 0.63 1.28
N LEU A 59 -1.36 -0.30 2.16
CA LEU A 59 -2.40 -1.30 1.93
C LEU A 59 -3.74 -0.82 2.51
N LEU A 60 -4.82 -1.03 1.75
CA LEU A 60 -6.12 -0.39 1.95
C LEU A 60 -7.25 -1.42 2.06
N PRO A 61 -7.21 -2.34 3.05
CA PRO A 61 -8.03 -3.55 3.07
C PRO A 61 -9.55 -3.26 3.19
N THR A 62 -9.94 -2.10 3.73
CA THR A 62 -11.37 -1.72 3.79
C THR A 62 -11.94 -1.41 2.40
N ALA A 63 -11.12 -0.91 1.48
CA ALA A 63 -11.52 -0.72 0.09
C ALA A 63 -11.74 -2.07 -0.60
N ASP A 64 -10.83 -3.01 -0.40
CA ASP A 64 -10.90 -4.35 -0.97
C ASP A 64 -12.09 -5.14 -0.41
N PHE A 65 -12.33 -5.03 0.90
CA PHE A 65 -13.51 -5.58 1.56
C PHE A 65 -14.82 -5.05 0.95
N TYR A 66 -14.94 -3.73 0.80
CA TYR A 66 -16.16 -3.09 0.30
C TYR A 66 -16.41 -3.41 -1.18
N LEU A 67 -15.36 -3.46 -1.99
CA LEU A 67 -15.41 -3.82 -3.42
C LEU A 67 -15.49 -5.34 -3.66
N LYS A 68 -15.38 -6.16 -2.61
CA LYS A 68 -15.34 -7.63 -2.67
C LYS A 68 -14.21 -8.14 -3.57
N MET A 69 -13.05 -7.51 -3.43
CA MET A 69 -11.84 -7.85 -4.15
C MET A 69 -10.90 -8.72 -3.30
N PRO A 70 -9.92 -9.40 -3.94
CA PRO A 70 -8.79 -9.96 -3.22
C PRO A 70 -8.05 -8.89 -2.41
N TYR A 71 -7.38 -9.31 -1.34
CA TYR A 71 -6.53 -8.44 -0.54
C TYR A 71 -5.10 -8.39 -1.11
N PRO A 72 -4.37 -7.29 -0.89
CA PRO A 72 -2.98 -7.21 -1.32
C PRO A 72 -2.08 -8.20 -0.58
N PRO A 73 -0.96 -8.62 -1.20
CA PRO A 73 -0.08 -9.67 -0.66
C PRO A 73 0.83 -9.11 0.45
N ALA A 74 0.24 -8.66 1.58
CA ALA A 74 0.97 -8.04 2.67
C ALA A 74 2.07 -8.94 3.25
N ARG A 75 1.79 -10.24 3.37
CA ARG A 75 2.76 -11.22 3.87
C ARG A 75 3.99 -11.30 2.99
N ASP A 76 3.80 -11.45 1.69
CA ASP A 76 4.92 -11.53 0.74
C ASP A 76 5.73 -10.22 0.68
N LEU A 77 5.05 -9.07 0.78
CA LEU A 77 5.70 -7.76 0.87
C LEU A 77 6.59 -7.66 2.12
N ILE A 78 6.05 -8.00 3.29
CA ILE A 78 6.78 -7.91 4.56
C ILE A 78 7.94 -8.91 4.60
N ASP A 79 7.72 -10.15 4.16
CA ASP A 79 8.76 -11.19 4.13
C ASP A 79 9.88 -10.85 3.13
N SER A 80 9.56 -10.07 2.08
CA SER A 80 10.55 -9.53 1.13
C SER A 80 11.30 -8.29 1.66
N GLY A 81 10.91 -7.76 2.82
CA GLY A 81 11.55 -6.58 3.44
C GLY A 81 10.94 -5.24 3.05
N ALA A 82 9.80 -5.22 2.34
CA ALA A 82 9.12 -3.98 2.00
C ALA A 82 8.56 -3.27 3.24
N ARG A 83 8.54 -1.94 3.20
CA ARG A 83 7.86 -1.13 4.21
C ARG A 83 6.36 -1.14 3.94
N VAL A 84 5.57 -1.67 4.86
CA VAL A 84 4.11 -1.74 4.74
C VAL A 84 3.44 -0.79 5.72
N ALA A 85 2.58 0.09 5.20
CA ALA A 85 1.67 0.93 5.96
C ALA A 85 0.21 0.52 5.72
N LEU A 86 -0.67 0.93 6.63
CA LEU A 86 -2.10 0.65 6.55
C LEU A 86 -2.89 1.95 6.72
N ALA A 87 -3.95 2.10 5.93
CA ALA A 87 -4.87 3.23 6.06
C ALA A 87 -6.32 2.80 5.75
N THR A 88 -7.27 3.66 6.11
CA THR A 88 -8.71 3.44 5.88
C THR A 88 -9.13 3.65 4.43
N ASP A 89 -8.33 4.37 3.63
CA ASP A 89 -8.78 4.90 2.33
C ASP A 89 -10.12 5.66 2.45
N PHE A 90 -10.36 6.38 3.56
CA PHE A 90 -11.70 6.91 3.84
C PHE A 90 -12.25 7.78 2.68
N ASN A 91 -13.23 7.24 1.97
CA ASN A 91 -13.81 7.88 0.80
C ASN A 91 -15.25 7.35 0.55
N PRO A 92 -16.12 8.11 -0.14
CA PRO A 92 -17.53 7.74 -0.28
C PRO A 92 -17.81 6.58 -1.26
N GLY A 93 -16.84 6.21 -2.11
CA GLY A 93 -17.05 5.30 -3.24
C GLY A 93 -16.62 3.86 -2.95
N SER A 94 -15.38 3.68 -2.49
CA SER A 94 -14.75 2.38 -2.28
C SER A 94 -14.48 2.05 -0.82
N SER A 95 -14.39 3.02 0.10
CA SER A 95 -14.17 2.71 1.52
C SER A 95 -14.89 3.73 2.43
N PRO A 96 -16.23 3.64 2.55
CA PRO A 96 -17.05 4.56 3.34
C PRO A 96 -16.97 4.24 4.84
N SER A 97 -15.78 3.97 5.35
CA SER A 97 -15.50 3.69 6.75
C SER A 97 -14.18 4.34 7.17
N TRP A 98 -14.19 4.99 8.33
CA TRP A 98 -13.00 5.53 8.99
C TRP A 98 -12.47 4.63 10.11
N ASP A 99 -13.00 3.40 10.21
CA ASP A 99 -12.69 2.49 11.32
C ASP A 99 -11.31 1.84 11.14
N MET A 100 -10.31 2.39 11.84
CA MET A 100 -8.97 1.82 11.89
C MET A 100 -8.93 0.45 12.58
N ALA A 101 -9.84 0.15 13.51
CA ALA A 101 -9.88 -1.17 14.14
C ALA A 101 -10.30 -2.24 13.12
N LEU A 102 -11.24 -1.92 12.23
CA LEU A 102 -11.61 -2.79 11.11
C LEU A 102 -10.43 -3.03 10.16
N VAL A 103 -9.67 -1.99 9.80
CA VAL A 103 -8.45 -2.14 9.00
C VAL A 103 -7.52 -3.18 9.65
N GLY A 104 -7.35 -3.12 10.98
CA GLY A 104 -6.42 -3.98 11.70
C GLY A 104 -6.90 -5.43 11.76
N VAL A 105 -8.21 -5.63 11.96
CA VAL A 105 -8.83 -6.96 11.92
C VAL A 105 -8.62 -7.60 10.54
N LEU A 106 -8.97 -6.89 9.45
CA LEU A 106 -8.81 -7.38 8.09
C LEU A 106 -7.35 -7.67 7.76
N SER A 107 -6.43 -6.79 8.14
CA SER A 107 -5.00 -6.97 7.92
C SER A 107 -4.45 -8.24 8.55
N ARG A 108 -4.94 -8.59 9.75
CA ARG A 108 -4.51 -9.80 10.44
C ARG A 108 -5.13 -11.06 9.86
N ILE A 109 -6.44 -11.06 9.60
CA ILE A 109 -7.17 -12.28 9.24
C ILE A 109 -7.09 -12.59 7.73
N GLU A 110 -7.05 -11.56 6.88
CA GLU A 110 -7.07 -11.73 5.42
C GLU A 110 -5.67 -11.58 4.80
N MET A 111 -4.79 -10.78 5.40
CA MET A 111 -3.46 -10.48 4.84
C MET A 111 -2.30 -11.12 5.62
N GLY A 112 -2.58 -11.86 6.69
CA GLY A 112 -1.58 -12.59 7.47
C GLY A 112 -0.54 -11.69 8.15
N MET A 113 -0.96 -10.51 8.61
CA MET A 113 -0.11 -9.64 9.43
C MET A 113 -0.19 -10.00 10.92
N ASP A 114 0.95 -9.91 11.60
CA ASP A 114 1.05 -9.97 13.06
C ASP A 114 0.70 -8.64 13.71
N LEU A 115 0.37 -8.68 15.01
CA LEU A 115 0.00 -7.46 15.75
C LEU A 115 1.09 -6.38 15.71
N CYS A 116 2.36 -6.78 15.88
CA CYS A 116 3.48 -5.84 15.84
C CYS A 116 3.62 -5.17 14.47
N GLU A 117 3.38 -5.93 13.39
CA GLU A 117 3.43 -5.40 12.02
C GLU A 117 2.27 -4.44 11.74
N VAL A 118 1.07 -4.74 12.25
CA VAL A 118 -0.08 -3.81 12.16
C VAL A 118 0.21 -2.52 12.92
N LEU A 119 0.76 -2.60 14.13
CA LEU A 119 1.12 -1.40 14.92
C LEU A 119 2.23 -0.59 14.23
N ALA A 120 3.23 -1.27 13.66
CA ALA A 120 4.25 -0.66 12.83
C ALA A 120 3.65 0.08 11.62
N ALA A 121 2.73 -0.60 10.92
CA ALA A 121 2.04 -0.10 9.74
C ALA A 121 1.18 1.13 10.03
N TYR A 122 0.61 1.27 11.23
CA TYR A 122 -0.14 2.46 11.67
C TYR A 122 0.73 3.60 12.16
N THR A 123 1.97 3.34 12.54
CA THR A 123 2.82 4.31 13.21
C THR A 123 3.99 4.70 12.35
N PHE A 124 5.16 4.09 12.52
CA PHE A 124 6.38 4.55 11.88
C PHE A 124 6.37 4.34 10.37
N ASN A 125 5.73 3.29 9.84
CA ASN A 125 5.64 3.10 8.39
C ASN A 125 4.63 4.07 7.76
N ALA A 126 3.49 4.33 8.42
CA ALA A 126 2.56 5.37 7.98
C ALA A 126 3.20 6.76 8.03
N ALA A 127 4.02 7.05 9.05
CA ALA A 127 4.77 8.29 9.12
C ALA A 127 5.82 8.42 8.00
N ALA A 128 6.43 7.31 7.58
CA ALA A 128 7.38 7.30 6.45
C ALA A 128 6.69 7.45 5.08
N ALA A 129 5.38 7.19 5.00
CA ALA A 129 4.59 7.36 3.79
C ALA A 129 4.14 8.82 3.54
N LEU A 130 4.38 9.73 4.50
CA LEU A 130 3.99 11.15 4.49
C LEU A 130 5.21 12.06 4.57
#